data_AF-A0A244CNS6-F1
#
_entry.id   AF-A0A244CNS6-F1
#
_cell.length_a   1.000
_cell.length_b   1.000
_cell.length_c   1.000
_cell.angle_alpha   90.00
_cell.angle_beta   90.00
_cell.angle_gamma   90.00
#
_symmetry.space_group_name_H-M   'P 1'
#
loop_
_entity.id
_entity.type
_entity.pdbx_description
1 polymer ?
#
loop_
_entity_poly.entity_id
_entity_poly.type
_entity_poly.pdbx_seq_one_letter_code
_entity_poly.pdbx_strand_id
1 'polypeptide(L)'
;MVTNTPGYDELIMYLTQHLSIFEKPGKVAEGAPTVISFIEDDIAERIMTFCQQHKGLTTEQRSLIVREIDGIVYDLQEVLSGVINQPVTVEQKEFIDEFAGLVKNLFDSAFSNAGQ
;
A
#
# COMPACT_ATOMS: atom_id res chain seq x y z
N MET A 1 -12.84 -5.47 4.52
CA MET A 1 -13.64 -4.98 3.37
C MET A 1 -12.89 -5.24 2.08
N VAL A 2 -11.75 -4.59 1.85
CA VAL A 2 -10.83 -4.94 0.75
C VAL A 2 -9.86 -6.03 1.18
N THR A 3 -9.44 -6.04 2.46
CA THR A 3 -8.50 -7.03 3.02
C THR A 3 -9.06 -8.47 3.10
N ASN A 4 -10.37 -8.64 2.89
CA ASN A 4 -11.02 -9.95 2.87
C ASN A 4 -11.40 -10.38 1.44
N THR A 5 -10.84 -9.74 0.42
CA THR A 5 -11.17 -10.02 -0.98
C THR A 5 -10.06 -10.84 -1.64
N PRO A 6 -10.38 -11.68 -2.65
CA PRO A 6 -9.36 -12.36 -3.44
C PRO A 6 -8.34 -11.40 -4.08
N GLY A 7 -8.78 -10.18 -4.43
CA GLY A 7 -7.88 -9.17 -4.97
C GLY A 7 -6.80 -8.73 -3.97
N TYR A 8 -7.09 -8.75 -2.66
CA TYR A 8 -6.07 -8.50 -1.65
C TYR A 8 -5.09 -9.66 -1.50
N ASP A 9 -5.58 -10.91 -1.52
CA ASP A 9 -4.71 -12.09 -1.54
C ASP A 9 -3.76 -12.06 -2.75
N GLU A 10 -4.25 -11.61 -3.91
CA GLU A 10 -3.44 -11.40 -5.11
C GLU A 10 -2.38 -10.30 -4.93
N LEU A 11 -2.67 -9.21 -4.21
CA LEU A 11 -1.65 -8.20 -3.89
C LEU A 11 -0.57 -8.75 -2.97
N ILE A 12 -0.94 -9.46 -1.91
CA ILE A 12 0.06 -10.08 -1.03
C ILE A 12 0.89 -11.10 -1.80
N MET A 13 0.26 -11.90 -2.67
CA MET A 13 0.98 -12.79 -3.58
C MET A 13 1.95 -12.02 -4.49
N TYR A 14 1.51 -10.91 -5.09
CA TYR A 14 2.35 -10.05 -5.92
C TYR A 14 3.57 -9.54 -5.15
N LEU A 15 3.39 -9.07 -3.91
CA LEU A 15 4.49 -8.69 -3.02
C LEU A 15 5.45 -9.86 -2.77
N THR A 16 4.93 -11.03 -2.40
CA THR A 16 5.78 -12.19 -2.08
C THR A 16 6.60 -12.65 -3.28
N GLN A 17 6.05 -12.60 -4.49
CA GLN A 17 6.75 -12.91 -5.74
C GLN A 17 7.90 -11.93 -6.06
N HIS A 18 7.84 -10.72 -5.51
CA HIS A 18 8.82 -9.66 -5.75
C HIS A 18 9.72 -9.37 -4.53
N LEU A 19 9.67 -10.20 -3.47
CA LEU A 19 10.52 -10.03 -2.27
C LEU A 19 12.02 -9.95 -2.57
N SER A 20 12.48 -10.56 -3.66
CA SER A 20 13.88 -10.48 -4.08
C SER A 20 14.38 -9.05 -4.38
N ILE A 21 13.47 -8.08 -4.60
CA ILE A 21 13.80 -6.64 -4.70
C ILE A 21 14.25 -6.09 -3.34
N PHE A 22 13.69 -6.60 -2.25
CA PHE A 22 13.96 -6.16 -0.88
C PHE A 22 15.17 -6.85 -0.26
N GLU A 23 15.56 -8.01 -0.77
CA GLU A 23 16.72 -8.79 -0.27
C GLU A 23 18.06 -8.32 -0.86
N LYS A 24 18.04 -7.58 -1.98
CA LYS A 24 19.23 -7.18 -2.71
C LYS A 24 19.71 -5.79 -2.28
N PRO A 25 21.03 -5.59 -2.13
CA PRO A 25 21.58 -4.24 -2.05
C PRO A 25 21.24 -3.45 -3.33
N GLY A 26 20.79 -2.21 -3.17
CA GLY A 26 20.43 -1.33 -4.27
C GLY A 26 20.98 0.07 -4.08
N LYS A 27 20.66 0.97 -5.02
CA LYS A 27 21.07 2.36 -4.92
C LYS A 27 20.18 3.08 -3.92
N VAL A 28 20.74 3.60 -2.85
CA VAL A 28 20.04 4.45 -1.87
C VAL A 28 20.30 5.92 -2.21
N ALA A 29 19.24 6.71 -2.36
CA ALA A 29 19.36 8.15 -2.55
C ALA A 29 19.80 8.83 -1.24
N GLU A 30 20.50 9.96 -1.34
CA GLU A 30 20.86 10.74 -0.14
C GLU A 30 19.59 11.19 0.59
N GLY A 31 19.53 10.93 1.90
CA GLY A 31 18.37 11.26 2.72
C GLY A 31 17.13 10.40 2.47
N ALA A 32 17.27 9.23 1.83
CA ALA A 32 16.15 8.31 1.62
C ALA A 32 15.49 7.92 2.97
N PRO A 33 14.14 7.93 3.06
CA PRO A 33 13.43 7.46 4.23
C PRO A 33 13.61 5.96 4.41
N THR A 34 13.17 5.42 5.54
CA THR A 34 13.10 3.97 5.71
C THR A 34 12.03 3.37 4.81
N VAL A 35 12.15 2.08 4.48
CA VAL A 35 11.14 1.35 3.71
C VAL A 35 9.74 1.54 4.31
N ILE A 36 9.59 1.42 5.63
CA ILE A 36 8.28 1.58 6.25
C ILE A 36 7.74 3.00 6.20
N SER A 37 8.59 4.01 6.47
CA SER A 37 8.18 5.40 6.38
C SER A 37 7.71 5.73 4.97
N PHE A 38 8.37 5.19 3.94
CA PHE A 38 7.96 5.40 2.56
C PHE A 38 6.63 4.72 2.23
N ILE A 39 6.40 3.49 2.70
CA ILE A 39 5.13 2.77 2.53
C ILE A 39 3.98 3.54 3.18
N GLU A 40 4.16 4.00 4.41
CA GLU A 40 3.14 4.76 5.16
C GLU A 40 2.77 6.05 4.42
N ASP A 41 3.79 6.79 3.95
CA ASP A 41 3.58 8.05 3.22
C ASP A 41 2.85 7.84 1.89
N ASP A 42 3.29 6.89 1.05
CA ASP A 42 2.68 6.71 -0.27
C ASP A 42 1.25 6.13 -0.16
N ILE A 43 1.01 5.18 0.75
CA ILE A 43 -0.33 4.65 0.98
C ILE A 43 -1.26 5.75 1.51
N ALA A 44 -0.80 6.58 2.44
CA ALA A 44 -1.59 7.71 2.93
C ALA A 44 -1.96 8.69 1.80
N GLU A 45 -1.02 9.01 0.91
CA GLU A 45 -1.26 9.86 -0.25
C GLU A 45 -2.32 9.27 -1.20
N ARG A 46 -2.23 7.98 -1.50
CA ARG A 46 -3.20 7.27 -2.35
C ARG A 46 -4.60 7.31 -1.76
N ILE A 47 -4.72 7.20 -0.44
CA ILE A 47 -6.01 7.19 0.26
C ILE A 47 -6.62 8.58 0.37
N MET A 48 -5.81 9.60 0.61
CA MET A 48 -6.26 10.99 0.52
C MET A 48 -6.78 11.29 -0.88
N THR A 49 -6.04 10.89 -1.92
CA THR A 49 -6.45 11.05 -3.33
C THR A 49 -7.76 10.33 -3.62
N PHE A 50 -7.88 9.06 -3.20
CA PHE A 50 -9.12 8.29 -3.31
C PHE A 50 -10.29 9.02 -2.64
N CYS A 51 -10.12 9.45 -1.39
CA CYS A 51 -11.13 10.15 -0.62
C CYS A 51 -11.57 11.50 -1.23
N GLN A 52 -10.69 12.16 -1.99
CA GLN A 52 -10.98 13.39 -2.73
C GLN A 52 -11.74 13.11 -4.03
N GLN A 53 -11.43 12.01 -4.72
CA GLN A 53 -12.13 11.54 -5.92
C GLN A 53 -13.57 11.10 -5.58
N HIS A 54 -13.75 10.45 -4.42
CA HIS A 54 -15.04 9.94 -3.95
C HIS A 54 -15.68 10.86 -2.90
N LYS A 55 -16.15 12.04 -3.34
CA LYS A 55 -16.75 13.05 -2.45
C LYS A 55 -18.02 12.58 -1.71
N GLY A 56 -18.68 11.55 -2.22
CA GLY A 56 -19.89 10.97 -1.63
C GLY A 56 -19.66 10.05 -0.42
N LEU A 57 -18.39 9.77 -0.06
CA LEU A 57 -18.09 8.89 1.08
C LEU A 57 -18.57 9.49 2.40
N THR A 58 -19.36 8.71 3.14
CA THR A 58 -19.76 9.06 4.51
C THR A 58 -18.59 8.98 5.47
N THR A 59 -18.74 9.57 6.66
CA THR A 59 -17.74 9.50 7.73
C THR A 59 -17.46 8.05 8.13
N GLU A 60 -18.48 7.20 8.16
CA GLU A 60 -18.35 5.77 8.48
C GLU A 60 -17.54 5.05 7.41
N GLN A 61 -17.81 5.31 6.12
CA GLN A 61 -17.04 4.72 5.02
C GLN A 61 -15.57 5.17 5.06
N ARG A 62 -15.30 6.46 5.31
CA ARG A 62 -13.94 6.99 5.48
C ARG A 62 -13.22 6.35 6.66
N SER A 63 -13.91 6.18 7.79
CA SER A 63 -13.35 5.53 8.98
C SER A 63 -13.04 4.05 8.73
N LEU A 64 -13.89 3.36 7.96
CA LEU A 64 -13.63 1.98 7.55
C LEU A 64 -12.41 1.88 6.63
N ILE A 65 -12.27 2.77 5.66
CA ILE A 65 -11.10 2.82 4.76
C ILE A 65 -9.81 2.98 5.57
N VAL A 66 -9.77 3.89 6.54
CA VAL A 66 -8.58 4.08 7.40
C VAL A 66 -8.21 2.78 8.12
N ARG A 67 -9.19 2.08 8.72
CA ARG A 67 -8.93 0.80 9.40
C ARG A 67 -8.41 -0.30 8.48
N GLU A 68 -8.91 -0.36 7.25
CA GLU A 68 -8.43 -1.32 6.26
C GLU A 68 -6.98 -1.01 5.90
N ILE A 69 -6.63 0.26 5.77
CA ILE A 69 -5.28 0.71 5.46
C ILE A 69 -4.31 0.44 6.59
N ASP A 70 -4.72 0.68 7.84
CA ASP A 70 -3.92 0.29 9.00
C ASP A 70 -3.62 -1.22 8.97
N GLY A 71 -4.60 -2.05 8.59
CA GLY A 71 -4.40 -3.49 8.41
C GLY A 71 -3.42 -3.83 7.28
N ILE A 72 -3.54 -3.16 6.13
CA ILE A 72 -2.62 -3.36 5.00
C ILE A 72 -1.18 -2.99 5.40
N VAL A 73 -0.99 -1.83 6.02
CA VAL A 73 0.34 -1.39 6.48
C VAL A 73 0.93 -2.39 7.48
N TYR A 74 0.10 -2.89 8.40
CA TYR A 74 0.51 -3.93 9.36
C TYR A 74 0.98 -5.21 8.66
N ASP A 75 0.22 -5.71 7.69
CA ASP A 75 0.60 -6.92 6.93
C ASP A 75 1.91 -6.71 6.15
N LEU A 76 2.09 -5.52 5.55
CA LEU A 76 3.34 -5.17 4.86
C LEU A 76 4.53 -5.11 5.83
N GLN A 77 4.33 -4.58 7.04
CA GLN A 77 5.36 -4.58 8.08
C GLN A 77 5.76 -6.00 8.49
N GLU A 78 4.81 -6.93 8.58
CA GLU A 78 5.11 -8.33 8.89
C GLU A 78 5.91 -9.00 7.76
N VAL A 79 5.43 -8.86 6.51
CA VAL A 79 6.08 -9.46 5.33
C VAL A 79 7.49 -8.91 5.11
N LEU A 80 7.70 -7.61 5.34
CA LEU A 80 8.97 -6.92 5.12
C LEU A 80 9.79 -6.72 6.40
N SER A 81 9.44 -7.42 7.49
CA SER A 81 10.00 -7.19 8.84
C SER A 81 11.53 -7.19 8.91
N GLY A 82 12.21 -7.93 8.03
CA GLY A 82 13.67 -7.96 7.95
C GLY A 82 14.33 -6.69 7.38
N VAL A 83 13.56 -5.83 6.67
CA VAL A 83 14.09 -4.70 5.91
C VAL A 83 13.40 -3.36 6.21
N ILE A 84 12.27 -3.35 6.92
CA ILE A 84 11.44 -2.16 7.14
C ILE A 84 12.20 -0.92 7.65
N ASN A 85 13.25 -1.11 8.47
CA ASN A 85 14.04 -0.03 9.06
C ASN A 85 15.26 0.39 8.22
N GLN A 86 15.48 -0.24 7.06
CA GLN A 86 16.56 0.13 6.16
C GLN A 86 16.13 1.31 5.28
N PRO A 87 17.08 2.17 4.86
CA PRO A 87 16.81 3.18 3.84
C PRO A 87 16.29 2.53 2.55
N VAL A 88 15.21 3.06 2.01
CA VAL A 88 14.60 2.55 0.77
C VAL A 88 15.53 2.76 -0.42
N THR A 89 15.69 1.73 -1.26
CA THR A 89 16.44 1.86 -2.53
C THR A 89 15.55 2.45 -3.63
N VAL A 90 16.16 2.90 -4.73
CA VAL A 90 15.42 3.39 -5.90
C VAL A 90 14.47 2.33 -6.45
N GLU A 91 14.94 1.09 -6.55
CA GLU A 91 14.15 -0.03 -7.09
C GLU A 91 13.02 -0.44 -6.14
N GLN A 92 13.27 -0.43 -4.82
CA GLN A 92 12.23 -0.67 -3.82
C GLN A 92 11.17 0.43 -3.84
N LYS A 93 11.59 1.69 -4.01
CA LYS A 93 10.70 2.83 -4.12
C LYS A 93 9.74 2.68 -5.31
N GLU A 94 10.29 2.40 -6.50
CA GLU A 94 9.49 2.17 -7.71
C GLU A 94 8.46 1.04 -7.52
N PHE A 95 8.88 -0.04 -6.88
CA PHE A 95 7.97 -1.15 -6.57
C PHE A 95 6.87 -0.74 -5.57
N ILE A 96 7.21 -0.01 -4.50
CA ILE A 96 6.25 0.45 -3.49
C ILE A 96 5.22 1.40 -4.12
N ASP A 97 5.66 2.32 -4.97
CA ASP A 97 4.79 3.25 -5.70
C ASP A 97 3.75 2.50 -6.56
N GLU A 98 4.20 1.47 -7.27
CA GLU A 98 3.33 0.59 -8.06
C GLU A 98 2.35 -0.17 -7.15
N PHE A 99 2.85 -0.82 -6.10
CA PHE A 99 2.07 -1.60 -5.17
C PHE A 99 0.95 -0.76 -4.52
N ALA A 100 1.28 0.45 -4.05
CA ALA A 100 0.30 1.36 -3.46
C ALA A 100 -0.75 1.83 -4.48
N GLY A 101 -0.36 1.95 -5.76
CA GLY A 101 -1.31 2.13 -6.87
C GLY A 101 -2.29 0.96 -7.00
N LEU A 102 -1.82 -0.27 -6.89
CA LEU A 102 -2.68 -1.46 -6.90
C LEU A 102 -3.61 -1.51 -5.68
N VAL A 103 -3.12 -1.14 -4.49
CA VAL A 103 -3.95 -0.99 -3.28
C VAL A 103 -5.09 0.00 -3.52
N LYS A 104 -4.79 1.18 -4.09
CA LYS A 104 -5.82 2.16 -4.46
C LYS A 104 -6.86 1.56 -5.42
N ASN A 105 -6.41 0.79 -6.40
CA ASN A 105 -7.31 0.16 -7.38
C ASN A 105 -8.28 -0.85 -6.73
N LEU A 106 -7.89 -1.53 -5.64
CA LEU A 106 -8.82 -2.37 -4.87
C LEU A 106 -9.95 -1.55 -4.27
N PHE A 107 -9.62 -0.39 -3.65
CA PHE A 107 -10.64 0.52 -3.13
C PHE A 107 -11.51 1.08 -4.26
N ASP A 108 -10.92 1.55 -5.36
CA ASP A 108 -11.70 2.05 -6.50
C ASP A 108 -12.67 1.00 -7.04
N SER A 109 -12.25 -0.26 -7.13
CA SER A 109 -13.11 -1.37 -7.58
C SER A 109 -14.24 -1.67 -6.59
N ALA A 110 -13.95 -1.68 -5.29
CA ALA A 110 -14.93 -1.93 -4.24
C ALA A 110 -16.04 -0.87 -4.21
N PHE A 111 -15.70 0.40 -4.48
CA PHE A 111 -16.66 1.50 -4.48
C PHE A 111 -17.29 1.79 -5.86
N SER A 112 -16.65 1.39 -6.96
CA SER A 112 -17.26 1.45 -8.30
C SER A 112 -18.32 0.37 -8.50
N ASN A 113 -18.11 -0.82 -7.95
CA ASN A 113 -19.07 -1.94 -8.03
C ASN A 113 -20.22 -1.82 -7.01
N ALA A 114 -20.14 -0.92 -6.03
CA ALA A 114 -21.21 -0.67 -5.06
C ALA A 114 -22.40 0.12 -5.64
N GLY A 115 -22.36 0.46 -6.93
CA GLY A 115 -23.41 1.18 -7.67
C GLY A 115 -24.23 0.35 -8.67
N GLN A 116 -24.14 -0.99 -8.64
CA GLN A 116 -24.99 -1.90 -9.42
C GLN A 116 -25.85 -2.80 -8.54
#